data_AF-A0AAJ2ARW1-F1
#
_entry.id   AF-A0AAJ2ARW1-F1
#
_cell.length_a   1.000
_cell.length_b   1.000
_cell.length_c   1.000
_cell.angle_alpha   90.00
_cell.angle_beta   90.00
_cell.angle_gamma   90.00
#
_symmetry.space_group_name_H-M   'P 1'
#
loop_
_entity.id
_entity.type
_entity.pdbx_description
1 polymer ?
#
loop_
_entity_poly.entity_id
_entity_poly.type
_entity_poly.pdbx_seq_one_letter_code
_entity_poly.pdbx_strand_id
1 'polypeptide(L)'
;MRRSAENKLKVVAVRIDPVIEQRLRVLAQASGRKQSFFLQRMIEEGIEAMEETWLAPDTLAKVRQGDLPELLAAYGTTADLFDLNATDAAS
;
A
#
# COMPACT_ATOMS: atom_id res chain seq x y z
N MET A 1 23.19 -2.23 22.33
CA MET A 1 22.70 -1.27 21.31
C MET A 1 21.68 -1.99 20.42
N ARG A 2 20.37 -1.71 20.56
CA ARG A 2 19.34 -2.22 19.65
C ARG A 2 19.00 -1.10 18.67
N ARG A 3 19.38 -1.25 17.40
CA ARG A 3 18.86 -0.41 16.32
C ARG A 3 17.48 -0.95 15.98
N SER A 4 16.42 -0.37 16.54
CA SER A 4 15.08 -0.56 15.99
C SER A 4 15.04 0.21 14.68
N ALA A 5 15.30 -0.46 13.56
CA ALA A 5 14.90 0.06 12.27
C ALA A 5 13.36 -0.01 12.25
N GLU A 6 12.69 1.13 12.42
CA GLU A 6 11.26 1.23 12.21
C GLU A 6 10.94 0.72 10.81
N ASN A 7 10.27 -0.43 10.74
CA ASN A 7 9.84 -0.98 9.48
C ASN A 7 8.66 -0.13 8.98
N LYS A 8 8.95 0.85 8.12
CA LYS A 8 7.95 1.76 7.53
C LYS A 8 7.01 1.07 6.52
N LEU A 9 7.17 -0.23 6.29
CA LEU A 9 6.32 -0.98 5.37
C LEU A 9 4.93 -1.20 5.97
N LYS A 10 3.90 -1.03 5.15
CA LYS A 10 2.50 -1.29 5.50
C LYS A 10 2.07 -2.63 4.90
N VAL A 11 1.24 -3.38 5.63
CA VAL A 11 0.63 -4.63 5.14
C VAL A 11 -0.70 -4.28 4.49
N VAL A 12 -0.89 -4.72 3.24
CA VAL A 12 -2.13 -4.55 2.50
C VAL A 12 -2.66 -5.93 2.11
N ALA A 13 -3.91 -6.23 2.47
CA ALA A 13 -4.60 -7.45 2.05
C ALA A 13 -5.48 -7.14 0.84
N VAL A 14 -5.29 -7.86 -0.26
CA VAL A 14 -6.04 -7.67 -1.51
C VAL A 14 -6.70 -8.99 -1.91
N ARG A 15 -7.96 -8.93 -2.34
CA ARG A 15 -8.65 -10.07 -2.94
C ARG A 15 -8.30 -10.11 -4.43
N ILE A 16 -7.80 -11.25 -4.90
CA ILE A 16 -7.47 -11.47 -6.31
C ILE A 16 -8.18 -12.72 -6.83
N ASP A 17 -8.39 -12.75 -8.13
CA ASP A 17 -8.94 -13.93 -8.80
C ASP A 17 -7.99 -15.14 -8.63
N PRO A 18 -8.51 -16.37 -8.40
CA PRO A 18 -7.68 -17.57 -8.26
C PRO A 18 -6.72 -17.82 -9.42
N VAL A 19 -7.09 -17.43 -10.65
CA VAL A 19 -6.24 -17.55 -11.84
C VAL A 19 -5.01 -16.64 -11.71
N ILE A 20 -5.17 -15.44 -11.13
CA ILE A 20 -4.05 -14.53 -10.89
C ILE A 20 -3.13 -15.08 -9.80
N GLU A 21 -3.69 -15.65 -8.73
CA GLU A 21 -2.92 -16.33 -7.68
C GLU A 21 -2.06 -17.46 -8.27
N GLN A 22 -2.65 -18.28 -9.14
CA GLN A 22 -1.95 -19.38 -9.78
C GLN A 22 -0.79 -18.87 -10.66
N ARG A 23 -0.99 -17.78 -11.42
CA ARG A 23 0.08 -17.17 -12.23
C ARG A 23 1.22 -16.63 -11.35
N LEU A 24 0.89 -15.98 -10.24
CA LEU A 24 1.87 -15.52 -9.25
C LEU A 24 2.67 -16.68 -8.66
N ARG A 25 2.01 -17.81 -8.37
CA ARG A 25 2.66 -19.03 -7.89
C ARG A 25 3.68 -19.57 -8.89
N VAL A 26 3.32 -19.61 -10.18
CA VAL A 26 4.23 -20.06 -11.24
C VAL A 26 5.44 -19.13 -11.34
N LEU A 27 5.23 -17.80 -11.33
CA LEU A 27 6.32 -16.82 -11.34
C LEU A 27 7.25 -16.97 -10.13
N ALA A 28 6.68 -17.16 -8.94
CA ALA A 28 7.41 -17.42 -7.70
C ALA A 28 8.29 -18.67 -7.80
N GLN A 29 7.72 -19.79 -8.26
CA GLN A 29 8.44 -21.05 -8.40
C GLN A 29 9.56 -20.97 -9.45
N ALA A 30 9.28 -20.39 -10.62
CA ALA A 30 10.24 -20.29 -11.71
C ALA A 30 11.43 -19.37 -11.39
N SER A 31 11.21 -18.34 -10.56
CA SER A 31 12.23 -17.36 -10.20
C SER A 31 12.92 -17.60 -8.85
N GLY A 32 12.41 -18.55 -8.05
CA GLY A 32 12.87 -18.77 -6.67
C GLY A 32 12.50 -17.64 -5.70
N ARG A 33 11.49 -16.82 -6.03
CA ARG A 33 11.02 -15.68 -5.21
C ARG A 33 9.66 -15.96 -4.58
N LYS A 34 9.24 -15.13 -3.61
CA LYS A 34 7.90 -15.20 -3.01
C LYS A 34 6.87 -14.48 -3.89
N GLN A 35 5.61 -14.90 -3.87
CA GLN A 35 4.52 -14.22 -4.59
C GLN A 35 4.36 -12.75 -4.18
N SER A 36 4.55 -12.45 -2.90
CA SER A 36 4.48 -11.09 -2.35
C SER A 36 5.47 -10.12 -3.01
N PHE A 37 6.62 -10.62 -3.47
CA PHE A 37 7.61 -9.81 -4.20
C PHE A 37 7.02 -9.28 -5.52
N PHE A 38 6.29 -10.13 -6.25
CA PHE A 38 5.69 -9.73 -7.53
C PHE A 38 4.48 -8.83 -7.34
N LEU A 39 3.67 -9.07 -6.30
CA LEU A 39 2.59 -8.15 -5.93
C LEU A 39 3.12 -6.76 -5.60
N GLN A 40 4.15 -6.68 -4.76
CA GLN A 40 4.81 -5.41 -4.44
C GLN A 40 5.34 -4.72 -5.69
N ARG A 41 6.06 -5.44 -6.55
CA ARG A 41 6.60 -4.89 -7.80
C ARG A 41 5.53 -4.37 -8.74
N MET A 42 4.44 -5.11 -8.93
CA MET A 42 3.32 -4.65 -9.78
C MET A 42 2.68 -3.37 -9.24
N ILE A 43 2.61 -3.21 -7.92
CA ILE A 43 2.08 -1.98 -7.30
C ILE A 43 3.08 -0.84 -7.48
N GLU A 44 4.36 -1.04 -7.13
CA GLU A 44 5.40 -0.02 -7.21
C GLU A 44 5.65 0.47 -8.65
N GLU A 45 5.66 -0.44 -9.62
CA GLU A 45 5.90 -0.12 -11.03
C GLU A 45 4.61 0.30 -11.76
N GLY A 46 3.45 -0.12 -11.26
CA GLY A 46 2.15 0.13 -11.90
C GLY A 46 1.43 1.37 -11.41
N ILE A 47 1.79 1.93 -10.25
CA ILE A 47 1.03 3.02 -9.62
C ILE A 47 1.00 4.27 -10.51
N GLU A 48 2.12 4.63 -11.15
CA GLU A 48 2.18 5.80 -12.02
C GLU A 48 1.22 5.68 -13.21
N ALA A 49 1.19 4.52 -13.86
CA ALA A 49 0.26 4.26 -14.97
C ALA A 49 -1.20 4.29 -14.51
N MET A 50 -1.49 3.83 -13.29
CA MET A 50 -2.83 3.91 -12.70
C MET A 50 -3.22 5.36 -12.41
N GLU A 51 -2.30 6.17 -11.88
CA GLU A 51 -2.53 7.60 -11.64
C GLU A 51 -2.88 8.33 -12.93
N GLU A 52 -2.14 8.09 -14.02
CA GLU A 52 -2.42 8.70 -15.33
C GLU A 52 -3.75 8.25 -15.93
N THR A 53 -4.16 7.01 -15.69
CA THR A 53 -5.40 6.45 -16.24
C THR A 53 -6.63 6.97 -15.52
N TRP A 54 -6.55 7.18 -14.20
CA TRP A 54 -7.72 7.39 -13.34
C TRP A 54 -7.80 8.77 -12.71
N LEU A 55 -6.71 9.55 -12.68
CA LEU A 55 -6.73 10.90 -12.12
C LEU A 55 -6.98 11.96 -13.21
N ALA A 56 -7.74 12.98 -12.85
CA ALA A 56 -7.82 14.19 -13.67
C ALA A 56 -6.44 14.87 -13.74
N PRO A 57 -6.09 15.57 -14.84
CA PRO A 57 -4.77 16.19 -15.01
C PRO A 57 -4.36 17.11 -13.86
N ASP A 58 -5.30 17.90 -13.33
CA ASP A 58 -5.06 18.80 -12.20
C ASP A 58 -4.75 18.04 -10.91
N THR A 59 -5.40 16.90 -10.68
CA THR A 59 -5.15 16.03 -9.53
C THR A 59 -3.82 15.29 -9.67
N LEU A 60 -3.52 14.77 -10.86
CA LEU A 60 -2.24 14.11 -11.16
C LEU A 60 -1.05 15.06 -10.91
N ALA A 61 -1.17 16.33 -11.33
CA ALA A 61 -0.15 17.34 -11.09
C ALA A 61 0.08 17.57 -9.58
N LYS A 62 -0.99 17.67 -8.78
CA LYS A 62 -0.91 17.79 -7.32
C LYS A 62 -0.24 16.58 -6.66
N VAL A 63 -0.63 15.37 -7.07
CA VAL A 63 -0.04 14.10 -6.58
C VAL A 63 1.46 14.06 -6.86
N ARG A 64 1.89 14.38 -8.09
CA ARG A 64 3.30 14.42 -8.48
C ARG A 64 4.11 15.52 -7.79
N GLN A 65 3.46 16.62 -7.43
CA GLN A 65 4.07 17.71 -6.66
C GLN A 65 4.16 17.40 -5.15
N GLY A 66 3.60 16.27 -4.70
CA GLY A 66 3.54 15.90 -3.28
C GLY A 66 2.51 16.71 -2.48
N ASP A 67 1.68 17.51 -3.17
CA ASP A 67 0.64 18.33 -2.58
C ASP A 67 -0.66 17.49 -2.53
N LEU A 68 -0.69 16.55 -1.58
CA LEU A 68 -1.84 15.68 -1.30
C LEU A 68 -2.78 16.12 -0.14
N PRO A 69 -2.85 17.39 0.32
CA PRO A 69 -3.56 17.71 1.56
C PRO A 69 -5.07 17.57 1.44
N GLU A 70 -5.70 17.86 0.29
CA GLU A 70 -7.17 17.79 0.17
C GLU A 70 -7.71 16.37 0.01
N LEU A 71 -7.02 15.50 -0.74
CA LEU A 71 -7.49 14.12 -0.97
C LEU A 71 -7.25 13.20 0.24
N LEU A 72 -6.11 13.32 0.91
CA LEU A 72 -5.81 12.55 2.11
C LEU A 72 -6.60 13.02 3.35
N ALA A 73 -7.02 14.28 3.39
CA ALA A 73 -7.89 14.78 4.45
C ALA A 73 -9.33 14.24 4.32
N ALA A 74 -9.83 14.03 3.10
CA ALA A 74 -11.16 13.47 2.86
C ALA A 74 -11.22 11.96 3.13
N TYR A 75 -10.19 11.21 2.75
CA TYR A 75 -9.97 9.84 3.21
C TYR A 75 -9.16 9.90 4.50
N GLY A 76 -9.80 10.40 5.57
CA GLY A 76 -9.25 10.36 6.91
C GLY A 76 -8.53 9.04 7.09
N THR A 77 -7.20 9.12 7.17
CA THR A 77 -6.34 7.95 7.31
C THR A 77 -6.98 7.13 8.41
N THR A 78 -7.25 5.85 8.15
CA THR A 78 -7.72 4.89 9.17
C THR A 78 -6.59 4.66 10.18
N ALA A 79 -6.10 5.73 10.79
CA ALA A 79 -5.07 5.74 11.80
C ALA A 79 -5.62 5.15 13.10
N ASP A 80 -6.94 5.18 13.32
CA ASP A 80 -7.55 4.80 14.61
C ASP A 80 -8.29 3.46 14.62
N LEU A 81 -8.11 2.57 13.64
CA LEU A 81 -8.72 1.24 13.74
C LEU A 81 -7.95 0.29 14.68
N PHE A 82 -6.71 0.63 15.04
CA PHE A 82 -5.86 -0.20 15.92
C PHE A 82 -5.07 0.58 16.99
N ASP A 83 -5.31 1.87 17.20
CA ASP A 83 -4.76 2.60 18.36
C ASP A 83 -5.54 2.24 19.64
N LEU A 84 -5.36 1.00 20.09
CA LEU A 84 -5.73 0.53 21.42
C LEU A 84 -4.71 1.05 22.44
N ASN A 85 -4.73 2.35 22.73
CA ASN A 85 -4.04 2.92 23.91
C ASN A 85 -4.90 4.01 24.58
N ALA A 86 -6.22 3.84 24.58
CA ALA A 86 -7.13 4.76 25.24
C ALA A 86 -8.13 4.04 26.16
N THR A 87 -7.69 3.13 27.03
CA THR A 87 -8.43 2.83 28.27
C THR A 87 -7.52 2.21 29.32
N ASP A 88 -6.76 3.05 30.02
CA ASP A 88 -6.49 2.79 31.44
C ASP A 88 -6.38 4.13 32.18
N ALA A 89 -7.51 4.83 32.21
CA ALA A 89 -7.74 6.00 33.04
C ALA A 89 -9.16 5.92 33.58
N ALA A 90 -9.45 4.86 34.32
CA ALA A 90 -10.55 4.81 35.28
C ALA A 90 -10.41 3.57 36.17
N SER A 91 -9.73 3.71 37.31
CA SER A 91 -10.12 3.15 38.61
C SER A 91 -9.27 3.77 39.72
#